data_AF-A0A6P0Z3I2-F1
#
_entry.id   AF-A0A6P0Z3I2-F1
#
_cell.length_a   1.000
_cell.length_b   1.000
_cell.length_c   1.000
_cell.angle_alpha   90.00
_cell.angle_beta   90.00
_cell.angle_gamma   90.00
#
_symmetry.space_group_name_H-M   'P 1'
#
loop_
_entity.id
_entity.type
_entity.pdbx_description
1 polymer ?
#
loop_
_entity_poly.entity_id
_entity_poly.type
_entity_poly.pdbx_seq_one_letter_code
_entity_poly.pdbx_strand_id
1 'polypeptide(L)'
;MKPSVIGIGLDSADPILLEKWMAQGHLKHLQRLRNQGSYGRLENTVTYQNESVEFSSTEPLWVMFSTGCYPKTLFYWDNSLLK
;
A
#
# COMPACT_ATOMS: atom_id res chain seq x y z
N MET A 1 -20.32 22.44 0.58
CA MET A 1 -20.35 20.96 0.62
C MET A 1 -18.94 20.46 0.88
N LYS A 2 -18.76 19.45 1.73
CA LYS A 2 -17.45 18.82 1.92
C LYS A 2 -17.16 17.90 0.72
N PRO A 3 -15.94 17.90 0.15
CA PRO A 3 -15.59 17.00 -0.94
C PRO A 3 -15.70 15.53 -0.49
N SER A 4 -16.16 14.66 -1.38
CA SER A 4 -16.11 13.21 -1.17
C SER A 4 -14.67 12.71 -1.26
N VAL A 5 -14.33 11.70 -0.46
CA VAL A 5 -13.01 11.05 -0.46
C VAL A 5 -13.17 9.64 -1.01
N ILE A 6 -12.29 9.25 -1.93
CA ILE A 6 -12.22 7.90 -2.51
C ILE A 6 -10.82 7.34 -2.25
N GLY A 7 -10.75 6.18 -1.60
CA GLY A 7 -9.54 5.38 -1.50
C GLY A 7 -9.57 4.25 -2.53
N ILE A 8 -8.47 4.06 -3.27
CA ILE A 8 -8.33 2.99 -4.27
C ILE A 8 -7.09 2.18 -3.90
N GLY A 9 -7.27 0.91 -3.55
CA GLY A 9 -6.18 -0.07 -3.51
C GLY A 9 -6.04 -0.71 -4.89
N LEU A 10 -4.81 -0.83 -5.38
CA LEU A 10 -4.50 -1.56 -6.62
C LEU A 10 -3.66 -2.77 -6.25
N ASP A 11 -4.21 -3.98 -6.39
CA ASP A 11 -3.49 -5.20 -6.05
C ASP A 11 -2.29 -5.38 -7.00
N SER A 12 -1.14 -5.79 -6.44
CA SER A 12 0.10 -6.05 -7.17
C SER A 12 0.58 -4.89 -8.05
N ALA A 13 0.29 -3.66 -7.65
CA ALA A 13 0.64 -2.44 -8.38
C ALA A 13 2.10 -2.04 -8.18
N ASP A 14 3.02 -2.74 -8.85
CA ASP A 14 4.46 -2.49 -8.79
C ASP A 14 4.80 -1.03 -9.15
N PRO A 15 5.46 -0.27 -8.24
CA PRO A 15 5.74 1.15 -8.46
C PRO A 15 6.74 1.39 -9.60
N ILE A 16 7.68 0.49 -9.86
CA ILE A 16 8.67 0.62 -10.94
C ILE A 16 7.97 0.51 -12.29
N LEU A 17 7.06 -0.46 -12.45
CA LEU A 17 6.27 -0.61 -13.67
C LEU A 17 5.33 0.56 -13.89
N LEU A 18 4.63 1.01 -12.84
CA LEU A 18 3.75 2.17 -12.91
C LEU A 18 4.50 3.44 -13.30
N GLU A 19 5.64 3.73 -12.68
CA GLU A 19 6.47 4.89 -12.99
C GLU A 19 6.97 4.85 -14.43
N LYS A 20 7.42 3.69 -14.91
CA LYS A 20 7.85 3.48 -16.29
C LYS A 20 6.71 3.74 -17.27
N TRP A 21 5.53 3.16 -17.04
CA TRP A 21 4.38 3.32 -17.93
C TRP A 21 3.78 4.74 -17.89
N MET A 22 3.86 5.43 -16.75
CA MET A 22 3.55 6.87 -16.66
C MET A 22 4.51 7.69 -17.53
N ALA A 23 5.82 7.45 -17.43
CA ALA A 23 6.83 8.17 -18.22
C ALA A 23 6.68 7.94 -19.73
N GLN A 24 6.23 6.75 -20.13
CA GLN A 24 5.92 6.41 -21.53
C GLN A 24 4.59 6.99 -22.04
N GLY A 25 3.80 7.65 -21.17
CA GLY A 25 2.51 8.26 -21.53
C GLY A 25 1.32 7.28 -21.54
N HIS A 26 1.52 6.01 -21.19
CA HIS A 26 0.44 5.01 -21.15
C HIS A 26 -0.56 5.27 -20.02
N LEU A 27 -0.11 5.86 -18.91
CA LEU A 27 -0.92 6.10 -17.71
C LEU A 27 -1.15 7.60 -17.44
N LYS A 28 -1.70 8.31 -18.43
CA LYS A 28 -1.89 9.78 -18.41
C LYS A 28 -2.61 10.32 -17.16
N HIS A 29 -3.58 9.57 -16.62
CA HIS A 29 -4.34 10.00 -15.45
C HIS A 29 -3.53 9.87 -14.15
N LEU A 30 -2.81 8.76 -13.96
CA LEU A 30 -1.91 8.58 -12.82
C LEU A 30 -0.75 9.57 -12.87
N GLN A 31 -0.19 9.83 -14.06
CA GLN A 31 0.86 10.84 -14.25
C GLN A 31 0.36 12.23 -13.83
N ARG A 32 -0.86 12.61 -14.23
CA ARG A 32 -1.46 13.89 -13.82
C ARG A 32 -1.68 13.98 -12.31
N LEU A 33 -2.16 12.91 -11.67
CA LEU A 33 -2.34 12.86 -10.21
C LEU A 33 -1.00 13.01 -9.48
N ARG A 34 0.05 12.34 -9.95
CA ARG A 34 1.42 12.48 -9.41
C ARG A 34 1.94 13.92 -9.53
N ASN A 35 1.74 14.57 -10.68
CA ASN A 35 2.27 15.91 -10.94
C ASN A 35 1.52 17.03 -10.21
N GLN A 36 0.25 16.83 -9.87
CA GLN A 36 -0.62 17.85 -9.26
C GLN A 36 -0.99 17.53 -7.81
N GLY A 37 -0.49 16.41 -7.28
CA GLY A 37 -0.77 15.93 -5.94
C GLY A 37 0.51 15.54 -5.20
N SER A 38 0.39 14.59 -4.28
CA SER A 38 1.51 14.00 -3.55
C SER A 38 1.72 12.56 -4.00
N TYR A 39 2.98 12.16 -4.14
CA TYR A 39 3.36 10.81 -4.50
C TYR A 39 4.57 10.38 -3.67
N GLY A 40 4.52 9.16 -3.13
CA GLY A 40 5.59 8.56 -2.35
C GLY A 40 5.52 7.04 -2.43
N ARG A 41 6.65 6.39 -2.24
CA ARG A 41 6.71 4.93 -2.10
C ARG A 41 6.42 4.56 -0.66
N LEU A 42 5.55 3.58 -0.48
CA LEU A 42 5.29 2.96 0.81
C LEU A 42 5.96 1.60 0.84
N GLU A 43 6.61 1.30 1.95
CA GLU A 43 7.16 -0.02 2.21
C GLU A 43 6.16 -0.80 3.05
N ASN A 44 5.79 -1.99 2.57
CA ASN A 44 4.96 -2.90 3.34
C ASN A 44 5.87 -3.73 4.22
N THR A 45 5.86 -3.47 5.52
CA THR A 45 6.71 -4.17 6.48
C THR A 45 5.90 -4.78 7.61
N VAL A 46 6.37 -5.92 8.13
CA VAL A 46 5.86 -6.52 9.37
C VAL A 46 7.01 -6.84 10.31
N THR A 47 6.71 -7.02 11.59
CA THR A 47 7.69 -7.53 12.56
C THR A 47 7.76 -9.06 12.49
N TYR A 48 8.92 -9.60 12.15
CA TYR A 48 9.22 -11.02 12.17
C TYR A 48 10.50 -11.27 12.96
N GLN A 49 10.46 -12.15 13.96
CA GLN A 49 11.60 -12.43 14.85
C GLN A 49 12.29 -11.17 15.45
N ASN A 50 11.51 -10.16 15.83
CA ASN A 50 11.97 -8.85 16.33
C ASN A 50 12.69 -7.96 15.29
N GLU A 51 12.62 -8.30 14.00
CA GLU A 51 13.14 -7.49 12.91
C GLU A 51 12.00 -7.00 12.00
N SER A 52 12.20 -5.85 11.36
CA SER A 52 11.28 -5.32 10.35
C SER A 52 11.63 -5.94 9.01
N VAL A 53 10.71 -6.72 8.44
CA VAL A 53 10.91 -7.41 7.16
C VAL A 53 9.86 -7.00 6.15
N GLU A 54 10.21 -7.05 4.86
CA GLU A 54 9.27 -6.85 3.77
C GLU A 54 8.15 -7.89 3.80
N PHE A 55 6.93 -7.46 3.47
CA PHE A 55 5.74 -8.29 3.54
C PHE A 55 4.78 -8.00 2.38
N SER A 56 4.29 -9.07 1.74
CA SER A 56 3.50 -8.94 0.51
C SER A 56 2.25 -9.84 0.44
N SER A 57 1.77 -10.38 1.56
CA SER A 57 0.53 -11.19 1.54
C SER A 57 -0.69 -10.27 1.39
N THR A 58 -1.56 -10.62 0.45
CA THR A 58 -2.73 -9.83 0.07
C THR A 58 -3.67 -9.59 1.25
N GLU A 59 -3.99 -10.61 2.04
CA GLU A 59 -5.01 -10.54 3.09
C GLU A 59 -4.69 -9.48 4.17
N PRO A 60 -3.47 -9.44 4.75
CA PRO A 60 -3.18 -8.44 5.78
C PRO A 60 -2.95 -7.04 5.18
N LEU A 61 -2.46 -6.94 3.93
CA LEU A 61 -2.30 -5.64 3.25
C LEU A 61 -3.64 -4.92 3.06
N TRP A 62 -4.71 -5.63 2.66
CA TRP A 62 -6.03 -5.03 2.49
C TRP A 62 -6.67 -4.60 3.82
N VAL A 63 -6.41 -5.34 4.90
CA VAL A 63 -6.81 -4.93 6.25
C VAL A 63 -6.06 -3.66 6.68
N MET A 64 -4.75 -3.58 6.45
CA MET A 64 -3.97 -2.37 6.74
C MET A 64 -4.47 -1.17 5.93
N PHE A 65 -4.75 -1.35 4.64
CA PHE A 65 -5.29 -0.30 3.77
C PHE A 65 -6.63 0.23 4.27
N SER A 66 -7.55 -0.65 4.67
CA SER A 66 -8.91 -0.27 5.08
C SER A 66 -8.98 0.32 6.50
N THR A 67 -8.07 -0.07 7.39
CA THR A 67 -8.09 0.34 8.80
C THR A 67 -7.04 1.40 9.16
N GLY A 68 -5.97 1.51 8.37
CA GLY A 68 -4.79 2.32 8.70
C GLY A 68 -3.93 1.74 9.84
N CYS A 69 -4.16 0.48 10.23
CA CYS A 69 -3.50 -0.16 11.38
C CYS A 69 -2.71 -1.40 10.95
N TYR A 70 -1.52 -1.59 11.51
CA TYR A 70 -0.74 -2.83 11.33
C TYR A 70 -1.45 -4.07 11.94
N PRO A 71 -1.19 -5.29 11.42
CA PRO A 71 -1.83 -6.53 11.90
C PRO A 71 -1.69 -6.75 13.41
N LYS A 72 -0.52 -6.42 13.97
CA LYS A 72 -0.24 -6.50 15.42
C LYS A 72 -1.22 -5.70 16.28
N THR A 73 -1.72 -4.57 15.79
CA THR A 73 -2.69 -3.72 16.51
C THR A 73 -4.10 -4.31 16.46
N LEU A 74 -4.38 -5.15 15.46
CA LEU A 74 -5.71 -5.68 15.17
C LEU A 74 -5.92 -7.10 15.71
N PHE A 75 -4.87 -7.74 16.26
CA PHE A 75 -4.89 -9.13 16.76
C PHE A 75 -5.34 -10.17 15.71
N TYR A 76 -5.24 -9.84 14.42
CA TYR A 76 -5.64 -10.67 13.30
C TYR A 76 -4.53 -10.68 12.25
N TRP A 77 -4.24 -11.86 11.68
CA TRP A 77 -3.10 -12.13 10.78
C TRP A 77 -1.69 -11.84 11.34
N ASP A 78 -1.55 -11.71 12.66
CA ASP A 78 -0.25 -11.65 13.30
C ASP A 78 0.26 -13.07 13.61
N ASN A 79 1.19 -13.57 12.80
CA ASN A 79 1.81 -14.89 13.02
C ASN A 79 2.78 -14.90 14.21
N SER A 80 3.11 -13.75 14.81
CA SER A 80 3.94 -13.71 16.02
C SER A 80 3.22 -14.25 17.27
N LEU A 81 1.91 -14.46 17.17
CA LEU A 81 1.08 -15.05 18.24
C LEU A 81 1.06 -16.59 18.19
N LEU A 82 1.52 -17.22 17.11
CA LEU A 82 1.69 -18.66 17.03
C LEU A 82 3.03 -19.02 17.70
N LYS A 83 2.98 -19.24 19.00
CA LYS A 83 4.08 -19.82 19.78
C LYS A 83 4.21 -21.32 19.54
#